data_AF-A0A8R1XUH1-F1
#
_entry.id   AF-A0A8R1XUH1-F1
#
_cell.length_a   1.000
_cell.length_b   1.000
_cell.length_c   1.000
_cell.angle_alpha   90.00
_cell.angle_beta   90.00
_cell.angle_gamma   90.00
#
_symmetry.space_group_name_H-M   'P 1'
#
loop_
_entity.id
_entity.type
_entity.pdbx_description
1 polymer ?
#
loop_
_entity_poly.entity_id
_entity_poly.type
_entity_poly.pdbx_seq_one_letter_code
_entity_poly.pdbx_strand_id
1 'polypeptide(L)'
;MLFWFLGSCIFRNVFCLPEFVTKLPTEKKEEYKMLYEKQKDLTRTEFHDLCQNWAENQGAKIKKEYRQYRLSEERYIEKRDRILRKRLDKTNGSDIAKKFLYELLDLQKNMDITLKMYEAAEEEMRNSLTITVLREATKIWNSLDPAHIE
;
A
#
# COMPACT_ATOMS: atom_id res chain seq x y z
N MET A 1 -18.60 0.07 1.88
CA MET A 1 -17.45 -0.74 2.33
C MET A 1 -16.20 0.13 2.24
N LEU A 2 -15.62 0.53 3.37
CA LEU A 2 -14.44 1.42 3.48
C LEU A 2 -13.11 0.68 3.21
N PHE A 3 -13.13 -0.48 2.53
CA PHE A 3 -11.95 -1.35 2.39
C PHE A 3 -10.73 -0.64 1.77
N TRP A 4 -10.94 0.38 0.95
CA TRP A 4 -9.85 1.16 0.35
C TRP A 4 -9.30 2.28 1.24
N PHE A 5 -10.00 2.66 2.30
CA PHE A 5 -9.46 3.56 3.34
C PHE A 5 -8.51 2.79 4.26
N LEU A 6 -8.91 1.59 4.67
CA LEU A 6 -8.17 0.72 5.58
C LEU A 6 -7.04 0.05 4.80
N GLY A 7 -5.79 0.47 5.03
CA GLY A 7 -4.57 0.23 4.23
C GLY A 7 -4.20 -1.22 3.85
N SER A 8 -5.07 -2.20 4.09
CA SER A 8 -4.99 -3.59 3.65
C SER A 8 -4.69 -3.79 2.16
N CYS A 9 -5.05 -2.86 1.26
CA CYS A 9 -4.64 -2.93 -0.14
C CYS A 9 -3.22 -2.40 -0.41
N ILE A 10 -2.66 -1.61 0.51
CA ILE A 10 -1.38 -0.91 0.37
C ILE A 10 -0.28 -1.70 1.07
N PHE A 11 -0.57 -2.23 2.25
CA PHE A 11 0.25 -3.21 2.93
C PHE A 11 -0.20 -4.60 2.48
N ARG A 12 0.42 -5.07 1.39
CA ARG A 12 0.24 -6.46 0.91
C ARG A 12 0.45 -7.42 2.07
N ASN A 13 -0.43 -8.40 2.23
CA ASN A 13 -0.29 -9.43 3.26
C ASN A 13 0.03 -10.80 2.60
N VAL A 14 0.15 -11.84 3.42
CA VAL A 14 0.52 -13.20 3.00
C VAL A 14 -0.45 -13.81 1.96
N PHE A 15 -1.66 -13.28 1.82
CA PHE A 15 -2.63 -13.72 0.82
C PHE A 15 -2.45 -13.04 -0.55
N CYS A 16 -1.58 -12.03 -0.64
CA CYS A 16 -1.26 -11.31 -1.88
C CYS A 16 0.14 -11.65 -2.40
N LEU A 17 0.44 -12.96 -2.50
CA LEU A 17 1.76 -13.42 -2.96
C LEU A 17 2.05 -12.96 -4.40
N PRO A 18 3.31 -12.58 -4.71
CA PRO A 18 3.72 -12.32 -6.08
C PRO A 18 3.52 -13.56 -6.95
N GLU A 19 3.16 -13.35 -8.22
CA GLU A 19 2.86 -14.46 -9.14
C GLU A 19 4.03 -15.44 -9.29
N PHE A 20 5.27 -14.96 -9.27
CA PHE A 20 6.43 -15.86 -9.37
C PHE A 20 6.56 -16.77 -8.14
N VAL A 21 6.17 -16.28 -6.95
CA VAL A 21 6.18 -17.06 -5.68
C VAL A 21 5.13 -18.17 -5.72
N THR A 22 3.96 -17.94 -6.35
CA THR A 22 2.91 -18.97 -6.44
C THR A 22 3.36 -20.19 -7.26
N LYS A 23 4.31 -19.99 -8.18
CA LYS A 23 4.91 -21.02 -9.05
C LYS A 23 6.13 -21.73 -8.43
N LEU A 24 6.58 -21.31 -7.25
CA LEU A 24 7.70 -21.95 -6.55
C LEU A 24 7.30 -23.29 -5.91
N PRO A 25 8.28 -24.20 -5.69
CA PRO A 25 8.10 -25.37 -4.83
C PRO A 25 7.56 -24.98 -3.45
N THR A 26 6.80 -25.88 -2.83
CA THR A 26 6.12 -25.65 -1.55
C THR A 26 7.07 -25.11 -0.47
N GLU A 27 8.23 -25.72 -0.29
CA GLU A 27 9.24 -25.30 0.70
C GLU A 27 9.62 -23.82 0.54
N LYS A 28 10.04 -23.41 -0.66
CA LYS A 28 10.40 -22.02 -0.95
C LYS A 28 9.23 -21.05 -0.81
N LYS A 29 8.01 -21.51 -1.10
CA LYS A 29 6.79 -20.71 -0.93
C LYS A 29 6.51 -20.48 0.56
N GLU A 30 6.67 -21.49 1.39
CA GLU A 30 6.55 -21.34 2.84
C GLU A 30 7.65 -20.46 3.43
N GLU A 31 8.91 -20.60 2.97
CA GLU A 31 9.98 -19.66 3.33
C GLU A 31 9.61 -18.20 3.05
N TYR A 32 9.07 -17.92 1.86
CA TYR A 32 8.64 -16.57 1.51
C TYR A 32 7.48 -16.09 2.39
N LYS A 33 6.50 -16.96 2.68
CA LYS A 33 5.38 -16.62 3.56
C LYS A 33 5.83 -16.29 4.99
N MET A 34 6.82 -17.02 5.52
CA MET A 34 7.38 -16.74 6.84
C MET A 34 7.99 -15.33 6.95
N LEU A 35 8.42 -14.73 5.84
CA LEU A 35 8.90 -13.33 5.85
C LEU A 35 7.82 -12.35 6.33
N TYR A 36 6.53 -12.63 6.02
CA TYR A 36 5.41 -11.76 6.42
C TYR A 36 5.22 -11.70 7.94
N GLU A 37 5.74 -12.66 8.71
CA GLU A 37 5.69 -12.61 10.19
C GLU A 37 6.47 -11.40 10.74
N LYS A 38 7.50 -10.96 10.01
CA LYS A 38 8.33 -9.79 10.35
C LYS A 38 7.75 -8.48 9.83
N GLN A 39 6.80 -8.52 8.90
CA GLN A 39 6.31 -7.32 8.20
C GLN A 39 5.72 -6.28 9.14
N LYS A 40 5.04 -6.72 10.22
CA LYS A 40 4.37 -5.82 11.18
C LYS A 40 5.34 -4.82 11.86
N ASP A 41 6.60 -5.20 12.00
CA ASP A 41 7.63 -4.43 12.71
C ASP A 41 8.59 -3.72 11.75
N LEU A 42 8.42 -3.92 10.45
CA LEU A 42 9.27 -3.34 9.41
C LEU A 42 8.51 -2.27 8.64
N THR A 43 9.24 -1.26 8.17
CA THR A 43 8.76 -0.38 7.11
C THR A 43 8.58 -1.17 5.82
N ARG A 44 7.85 -0.59 4.85
CA ARG A 44 7.66 -1.25 3.55
C ARG A 44 8.99 -1.40 2.83
N THR A 45 9.84 -0.38 2.89
CA THR A 45 11.22 -0.43 2.36
C THR A 45 11.99 -1.59 2.98
N GLU A 46 12.05 -1.67 4.31
CA GLU A 46 12.79 -2.73 5.01
C GLU A 46 12.22 -4.13 4.75
N PHE A 47 10.89 -4.26 4.64
CA PHE A 47 10.27 -5.53 4.26
C PHE A 47 10.64 -5.94 2.83
N HIS A 48 10.65 -5.00 1.88
CA HIS A 48 11.11 -5.27 0.52
C HIS A 48 12.60 -5.63 0.47
N ASP A 49 13.43 -5.02 1.30
CA ASP A 49 14.85 -5.35 1.42
C ASP A 49 15.05 -6.75 2.02
N LEU A 50 14.27 -7.12 3.04
CA LEU A 50 14.25 -8.48 3.61
C LEU A 50 13.91 -9.52 2.54
N CYS A 51 12.84 -9.29 1.77
CA CYS A 51 12.45 -10.19 0.69
C CYS A 51 13.46 -10.22 -0.47
N GLN A 52 14.11 -9.09 -0.77
CA GLN A 52 15.20 -9.04 -1.74
C GLN A 52 16.35 -9.95 -1.27
N ASN A 53 16.81 -9.80 -0.03
CA ASN A 53 17.86 -10.64 0.55
C ASN A 53 17.51 -12.13 0.51
N TRP A 54 16.28 -12.50 0.85
CA TRP A 54 15.81 -13.87 0.66
C TRP A 54 15.94 -14.30 -0.80
N ALA A 55 15.44 -13.50 -1.75
CA ALA A 55 15.45 -13.84 -3.17
C ALA A 55 16.87 -14.01 -3.74
N GLU A 56 17.85 -13.27 -3.21
CA GLU A 56 19.26 -13.43 -3.57
C GLU A 56 19.82 -14.80 -3.18
N ASN A 57 19.44 -15.30 -2.00
CA ASN A 57 19.85 -16.62 -1.51
C ASN A 57 19.19 -17.78 -2.27
N GLN A 58 18.12 -17.51 -3.03
CA GLN A 58 17.41 -18.52 -3.81
C GLN A 58 18.00 -18.75 -5.22
N GLY A 59 18.97 -17.93 -5.64
CA GLY A 59 19.64 -18.01 -6.93
C GLY A 59 19.18 -16.98 -7.95
N ALA A 60 19.92 -16.89 -9.06
CA ALA A 60 19.82 -15.77 -10.02
C ALA A 60 18.43 -15.55 -10.63
N LYS A 61 17.68 -16.63 -10.90
CA LYS A 61 16.33 -16.53 -11.45
C LYS A 61 15.37 -15.82 -10.49
N ILE A 62 15.29 -16.29 -9.25
CA ILE A 62 14.38 -15.75 -8.23
C ILE A 62 14.80 -14.33 -7.85
N LYS A 63 16.10 -14.07 -7.72
CA LYS A 63 16.64 -12.71 -7.56
C LYS A 63 16.12 -11.74 -8.63
N LYS A 64 16.13 -12.15 -9.90
CA LYS A 64 15.64 -11.32 -11.02
C LYS A 64 14.13 -11.12 -10.96
N GLU A 65 13.36 -12.18 -10.73
CA GLU A 65 11.89 -12.12 -10.65
C GLU A 65 11.43 -11.21 -9.50
N TYR A 66 12.05 -11.32 -8.32
CA TYR A 66 11.71 -10.45 -7.20
C TYR A 66 12.07 -8.98 -7.48
N ARG A 67 13.26 -8.72 -8.06
CA ARG A 67 13.65 -7.34 -8.43
C ARG A 67 12.63 -6.71 -9.40
N GLN A 68 12.16 -7.47 -10.38
CA GLN A 68 11.13 -6.99 -11.31
C GLN A 68 9.80 -6.74 -10.59
N TYR A 69 9.39 -7.63 -9.70
CA TYR A 69 8.20 -7.46 -8.87
C TYR A 69 8.28 -6.19 -8.01
N ARG A 70 9.36 -5.99 -7.25
CA ARG A 70 9.56 -4.79 -6.42
C ARG A 70 9.46 -3.51 -7.24
N LEU A 71 10.17 -3.44 -8.36
CA LEU A 71 10.11 -2.29 -9.27
C LEU A 71 8.68 -2.03 -9.78
N SER A 72 7.91 -3.08 -10.04
CA SER A 72 6.51 -2.94 -10.49
C SER A 72 5.59 -2.41 -9.37
N GLU A 73 5.79 -2.85 -8.13
CA GLU A 73 5.01 -2.39 -6.98
C GLU A 73 5.33 -0.93 -6.65
N GLU A 74 6.62 -0.55 -6.62
CA GLU A 74 7.06 0.84 -6.39
C GLU A 74 6.46 1.79 -7.45
N ARG A 75 6.54 1.40 -8.73
CA ARG A 75 5.90 2.17 -9.82
C ARG A 75 4.38 2.22 -9.69
N TYR A 76 3.75 1.14 -9.25
CA TYR A 76 2.31 1.11 -9.06
C TYR A 76 1.88 2.08 -7.97
N ILE A 77 2.61 2.16 -6.86
CA ILE A 77 2.36 3.10 -5.76
C ILE A 77 2.45 4.55 -6.26
N GLU A 78 3.52 4.89 -6.99
CA GLU A 78 3.68 6.22 -7.60
C GLU A 78 2.58 6.54 -8.61
N LYS A 79 2.25 5.58 -9.48
CA LYS A 79 1.19 5.74 -10.48
C LYS A 79 -0.17 5.97 -9.82
N ARG A 80 -0.49 5.17 -8.80
CA ARG A 80 -1.73 5.27 -8.02
C ARG A 80 -1.84 6.64 -7.35
N ASP A 81 -0.81 7.07 -6.62
CA ASP A 81 -0.76 8.40 -5.99
C ASP A 81 -1.02 9.51 -7.01
N ARG A 82 -0.28 9.53 -8.12
CA ARG A 82 -0.43 10.53 -9.18
C ARG A 82 -1.85 10.57 -9.77
N ILE A 83 -2.43 9.41 -10.07
CA ILE A 83 -3.76 9.32 -10.65
C ILE A 83 -4.82 9.80 -9.67
N LEU A 84 -4.76 9.37 -8.41
CA LEU A 84 -5.74 9.76 -7.40
C LEU A 84 -5.66 11.24 -7.07
N ARG A 85 -4.47 11.83 -7.01
CA ARG A 85 -4.33 13.30 -6.88
C ARG A 85 -4.96 14.03 -8.05
N LYS A 86 -4.67 13.62 -9.28
CA LYS A 86 -5.28 14.22 -10.49
C LYS A 86 -6.81 14.12 -10.50
N ARG A 87 -7.37 13.02 -9.99
CA ARG A 87 -8.83 12.84 -9.85
C ARG A 87 -9.38 13.73 -8.71
N LEU A 88 -8.65 13.83 -7.60
CA LEU A 88 -9.01 14.68 -6.46
C LEU A 88 -8.98 16.17 -6.82
N ASP A 89 -8.00 16.62 -7.59
CA ASP A 89 -7.89 18.00 -8.10
C ASP A 89 -9.17 18.44 -8.82
N LYS A 90 -9.73 17.53 -9.62
CA LYS A 90 -10.93 17.75 -10.45
C LYS A 90 -12.25 17.55 -9.71
N THR A 91 -12.20 17.04 -8.48
CA THR A 91 -13.41 16.74 -7.71
C THR A 91 -13.81 17.96 -6.87
N ASN A 92 -15.10 18.26 -6.88
CA ASN A 92 -15.72 19.26 -6.00
C ASN A 92 -15.85 18.72 -4.58
N GLY A 93 -15.61 19.58 -3.60
CA GLY A 93 -15.73 19.25 -2.18
C GLY A 93 -15.14 20.37 -1.33
N SER A 94 -15.34 20.30 -0.02
CA SER A 94 -14.74 21.24 0.92
C SER A 94 -13.21 21.11 0.94
N ASP A 95 -12.53 22.23 1.18
CA ASP A 95 -11.06 22.26 1.28
C ASP A 95 -10.56 21.33 2.38
N ILE A 96 -11.30 21.20 3.48
CA ILE A 96 -10.94 20.32 4.61
C ILE A 96 -11.01 18.85 4.19
N ALA A 97 -12.08 18.44 3.49
CA ALA A 97 -12.20 17.07 2.99
C ALA A 97 -11.10 16.73 1.97
N LYS A 98 -10.81 17.65 1.04
CA LYS A 98 -9.73 17.46 0.05
C LYS A 98 -8.36 17.40 0.72
N LYS A 99 -8.09 18.29 1.68
CA LYS A 99 -6.83 18.30 2.46
C LYS A 99 -6.58 16.97 3.14
N PHE A 100 -7.57 16.45 3.87
CA PHE A 100 -7.48 15.13 4.50
C PHE A 100 -7.14 14.02 3.48
N LEU A 101 -7.74 14.06 2.29
CA LEU A 101 -7.46 13.05 1.27
C LEU A 101 -6.06 13.19 0.64
N TYR A 102 -5.52 14.40 0.49
CA TYR A 102 -4.12 14.57 0.07
C TYR A 102 -3.16 14.03 1.14
N GLU A 103 -3.39 14.34 2.41
CA GLU A 103 -2.59 13.81 3.52
C GLU A 103 -2.69 12.28 3.59
N LEU A 104 -3.88 11.71 3.32
CA LEU A 104 -4.05 10.27 3.26
C LEU A 104 -3.22 9.67 2.12
N LEU A 105 -3.22 10.30 0.95
CA LEU A 105 -2.39 9.87 -0.18
C LEU A 105 -0.89 9.97 0.13
N ASP A 106 -0.45 11.00 0.85
CA ASP A 106 0.95 11.12 1.32
C ASP A 106 1.31 9.96 2.26
N LEU A 107 0.44 9.67 3.23
CA LEU A 107 0.61 8.57 4.17
C LEU A 107 0.66 7.21 3.46
N GLN A 108 -0.21 7.00 2.47
CA GLN A 108 -0.30 5.78 1.66
C GLN A 108 0.90 5.56 0.73
N LYS A 109 1.51 6.64 0.24
CA LYS A 109 2.70 6.60 -0.61
C LYS A 109 3.98 6.34 0.19
N ASN A 110 3.99 6.69 1.47
CA ASN A 110 5.18 6.56 2.31
C ASN A 110 5.62 5.07 2.37
N MET A 111 6.87 4.83 1.96
CA MET A 111 7.50 3.50 2.00
C MET A 111 8.27 3.27 3.30
N ASP A 112 8.59 4.35 4.01
CA ASP A 112 9.41 4.35 5.22
C ASP A 112 8.51 4.44 6.47
N ILE A 113 7.35 3.79 6.40
CA ILE A 113 6.38 3.69 7.50
C ILE A 113 5.99 2.23 7.73
N THR A 114 5.85 1.85 9.00
CA THR A 114 5.34 0.53 9.38
C THR A 114 3.81 0.48 9.26
N LEU A 115 3.24 -0.73 9.19
CA LEU A 115 1.77 -0.88 9.17
C LEU A 115 1.14 -0.26 10.43
N LYS A 116 1.74 -0.51 11.60
CA LYS A 116 1.26 0.04 12.87
C LYS A 116 1.27 1.57 12.89
N MET A 117 2.33 2.20 12.36
CA MET A 117 2.40 3.65 12.27
C MET A 117 1.39 4.21 11.27
N TYR A 118 1.18 3.53 10.13
CA TYR A 118 0.15 3.90 9.17
C TYR A 118 -1.25 3.88 9.80
N GLU A 119 -1.61 2.78 10.48
CA GLU A 119 -2.93 2.62 11.10
C GLU A 119 -3.17 3.69 12.18
N ALA A 120 -2.18 3.96 13.02
CA ALA A 120 -2.26 5.00 14.05
C ALA A 120 -2.42 6.39 13.46
N ALA A 121 -1.60 6.75 12.45
CA ALA A 121 -1.67 8.05 11.81
C ALA A 121 -3.00 8.24 11.07
N GLU A 122 -3.47 7.23 10.35
CA GLU A 122 -4.75 7.30 9.64
C GLU A 122 -5.94 7.39 10.61
N GLU A 123 -5.89 6.68 11.74
CA GLU A 123 -6.88 6.82 12.80
C GLU A 123 -6.90 8.23 13.42
N GLU A 124 -5.73 8.78 13.74
CA GLU A 124 -5.60 10.15 14.26
C GLU A 124 -6.17 11.17 13.27
N MET A 125 -5.82 11.05 11.98
CA MET A 125 -6.34 11.90 10.92
C MET A 125 -7.88 11.84 10.86
N ARG A 126 -8.48 10.65 10.93
CA ARG A 126 -9.95 10.51 10.95
C ARG A 126 -10.58 11.15 12.19
N ASN A 127 -9.98 10.95 13.36
CA ASN A 127 -10.50 11.46 14.63
C ASN A 127 -10.39 12.98 14.74
N SER A 128 -9.47 13.61 13.99
CA SER A 128 -9.37 15.08 13.90
C SER A 128 -10.52 15.73 13.13
N LEU A 129 -11.30 14.97 12.37
CA LEU A 129 -12.38 15.47 11.53
C LEU A 129 -13.74 15.38 12.23
N THR A 130 -14.61 16.33 11.91
CA THR A 130 -16.04 16.17 12.21
C THR A 130 -16.64 15.06 11.35
N ILE A 131 -17.70 14.42 11.86
CA ILE A 131 -18.43 13.36 11.14
C ILE A 131 -18.89 13.85 9.75
N THR A 132 -19.30 15.11 9.63
CA THR A 132 -19.74 15.69 8.36
C THR A 132 -18.60 15.71 7.33
N VAL A 133 -17.42 16.19 7.72
CA VAL A 133 -16.25 16.24 6.83
C VAL A 133 -15.77 14.82 6.50
N LEU A 134 -15.76 13.90 7.46
CA LEU A 134 -15.37 12.51 7.21
C LEU A 134 -16.31 11.81 6.21
N ARG A 135 -17.63 12.05 6.30
CA ARG A 135 -18.62 11.52 5.34
C ARG A 135 -18.40 12.10 3.95
N GLU A 136 -18.12 13.40 3.86
CA GLU A 136 -17.81 14.05 2.60
C GLU A 136 -16.52 13.47 1.98
N ALA A 137 -15.43 13.41 2.75
CA ALA A 137 -14.17 12.82 2.32
C ALA A 137 -14.34 11.36 1.85
N THR A 138 -15.18 10.58 2.55
CA THR A 138 -15.52 9.22 2.14
C THR A 138 -16.23 9.19 0.78
N LYS A 139 -17.18 10.10 0.56
CA LYS A 139 -17.90 10.21 -0.72
C LYS A 139 -16.95 10.58 -1.85
N ILE A 140 -16.07 11.55 -1.62
CA ILE A 140 -15.05 11.96 -2.59
C ILE A 140 -14.12 10.79 -2.88
N TRP A 141 -13.58 10.12 -1.86
CA TRP A 141 -12.67 8.99 -2.04
C TRP A 141 -13.26 7.88 -2.92
N ASN A 142 -14.53 7.53 -2.69
CA ASN A 142 -15.21 6.53 -3.51
C ASN A 142 -15.39 6.98 -4.97
N SER A 143 -15.57 8.29 -5.22
CA SER A 143 -15.66 8.81 -6.59
C SER A 143 -14.29 8.91 -7.29
N LEU A 144 -13.18 8.89 -6.54
CA LEU A 144 -11.84 8.80 -7.12
C LEU A 144 -11.54 7.42 -7.72
N ASP A 145 -12.38 6.41 -7.45
CA ASP A 145 -12.23 5.04 -7.93
C ASP A 145 -10.83 4.44 -7.65
N PRO A 146 -10.46 4.27 -6.36
CA PRO A 146 -9.12 3.81 -5.97
C PRO A 146 -8.80 2.37 -6.38
N ALA A 147 -9.80 1.59 -6.81
CA ALA A 147 -9.65 0.21 -7.26
C ALA A 147 -9.13 0.11 -8.70
N HIS A 148 -9.46 1.09 -9.55
CA HIS A 148 -9.13 1.06 -10.98
C HIS A 148 -8.08 2.12 -11.30
N ILE A 149 -6.81 1.68 -11.29
CA ILE A 149 -5.63 2.50 -11.59
C ILE A 149 -5.10 2.11 -12.98
N GLU A 150 -5.74 2.68 -14.01
CA GLU A 150 -5.39 2.48 -15.42
C GLU A 150 -4.20 3.31 -15.90
#